data_AF-A0A4P7YNE0-F1
#
_entry.id   AF-A0A4P7YNE0-F1
#
_cell.length_a   1.000
_cell.length_b   1.000
_cell.length_c   1.000
_cell.angle_alpha   90.00
_cell.angle_beta   90.00
_cell.angle_gamma   90.00
#
_symmetry.space_group_name_H-M   'P 1'
#
loop_
_entity.id
_entity.type
_entity.pdbx_description
1 polymer ?
#
loop_
_entity_poly.entity_id
_entity_poly.type
_entity_poly.pdbx_seq_one_letter_code
_entity_poly.pdbx_strand_id
1 'polypeptide(L)'
;MTAAFVAGADVPLKRRLKRAERARQFRALGLVLPLLAFLLFTFVVPLAGMIWKSADDWEVPQVMPQTVAALKQWNGQGLPDEAAFAALAADIRTAREAGTLAVAAKRLNYIINGYRTTLLSTGRKLKEQPAPGTAKATLIEIAPAWGERESWTAIKSASGPVTSYYLLAAVDLTRNADGAIVAAPPDQAIYRDVFIRTFTIGFGVTALCLILGFPVAYLLANLPTGRSNLLMIFVLLPFWTSLLVRTCAWIVILQSEGIVNGSLQWLGVIDEPLRLIYNRFGVYMAMTHVLLPFMILPLYSVMRGISPAYMRAAASLGAPPTTAFLRIYLPQTIPGIGAGCLLVFILAIGYYITPALVGGAADQMISSFIAFYTTETVNWGLASALGAVLLLSTVVLAVVYGKLALGRQTTGGLKN
;
A
#
# COMPACT_ATOMS: atom_id res chain seq x y z
N MET A 1 -75.50 -29.60 -15.85
CA MET A 1 -75.08 -29.04 -14.54
C MET A 1 -73.57 -28.91 -14.58
N THR A 2 -73.11 -27.70 -14.35
CA THR A 2 -71.76 -27.14 -14.54
C THR A 2 -70.67 -27.79 -13.70
N ALA A 3 -69.55 -28.15 -14.33
CA ALA A 3 -68.24 -28.11 -13.68
C ALA A 3 -67.19 -27.75 -14.76
N ALA A 4 -66.79 -26.48 -14.75
CA ALA A 4 -65.80 -25.91 -15.64
C ALA A 4 -64.42 -26.52 -15.37
N PHE A 5 -63.90 -27.29 -16.33
CA PHE A 5 -62.45 -27.50 -16.42
C PHE A 5 -61.85 -26.20 -16.97
N VAL A 6 -61.41 -25.34 -16.06
CA VAL A 6 -60.61 -24.16 -16.40
C VAL A 6 -59.32 -24.66 -17.04
N ALA A 7 -59.17 -24.38 -18.33
CA ALA A 7 -57.91 -24.49 -19.05
C ALA A 7 -56.87 -23.60 -18.38
N GLY A 8 -56.08 -24.18 -17.48
CA GLY A 8 -54.93 -23.53 -16.87
C GLY A 8 -53.84 -23.34 -17.91
N ALA A 9 -53.67 -22.09 -18.36
CA ALA A 9 -52.70 -21.65 -19.34
C ALA A 9 -51.36 -22.39 -19.21
N ASP A 10 -50.96 -23.10 -20.27
CA ASP A 10 -49.66 -23.72 -20.44
C ASP A 10 -48.59 -22.63 -20.42
N VAL A 11 -48.11 -22.31 -19.22
CA VAL A 11 -46.96 -21.43 -19.05
C VAL A 11 -45.78 -22.15 -19.71
N PRO A 12 -45.16 -21.60 -20.77
CA PRO A 12 -44.13 -22.28 -21.54
C PRO A 12 -43.06 -22.83 -20.61
N LEU A 13 -42.64 -24.09 -20.81
CA LEU A 13 -41.63 -24.79 -19.99
C LEU A 13 -40.40 -23.90 -19.69
N LYS A 14 -39.99 -23.08 -20.67
CA LYS A 14 -38.91 -22.07 -20.55
C LYS A 14 -39.14 -21.04 -19.44
N ARG A 15 -40.38 -20.60 -19.18
CA ARG A 15 -40.71 -19.65 -18.10
C ARG A 15 -40.70 -20.33 -16.73
N ARG A 16 -41.15 -21.59 -16.63
CA ARG A 16 -41.07 -22.37 -15.37
C ARG A 16 -39.61 -22.65 -15.00
N LEU A 17 -38.78 -22.99 -15.97
CA LEU A 17 -37.36 -23.29 -15.78
C LEU A 17 -36.57 -22.04 -15.34
N LYS A 18 -36.77 -20.89 -16.00
CA LYS A 18 -36.17 -19.61 -15.56
C LYS A 18 -36.61 -19.18 -14.16
N ARG A 19 -37.87 -19.45 -13.76
CA ARG A 19 -38.38 -19.10 -12.42
C ARG A 19 -37.78 -20.01 -11.34
N ALA A 20 -37.64 -21.31 -11.62
CA ALA A 20 -36.98 -22.27 -10.75
C ALA A 20 -35.46 -21.98 -10.62
N GLU A 21 -34.79 -21.62 -11.71
CA GLU A 21 -33.39 -21.18 -11.71
C GLU A 21 -33.20 -19.91 -10.89
N ARG A 22 -34.06 -18.89 -11.06
CA ARG A 22 -34.02 -17.68 -10.21
C ARG A 22 -34.25 -18.01 -8.75
N ALA A 23 -35.22 -18.85 -8.41
CA ALA A 23 -35.47 -19.25 -7.02
C ALA A 23 -34.27 -20.00 -6.42
N ARG A 24 -33.61 -20.86 -7.20
CA ARG A 24 -32.37 -21.55 -6.80
C ARG A 24 -31.21 -20.57 -6.64
N GLN A 25 -31.04 -19.61 -7.55
CA GLN A 25 -30.04 -18.56 -7.47
C GLN A 25 -30.27 -17.65 -6.25
N PHE A 26 -31.51 -17.26 -5.96
CA PHE A 26 -31.85 -16.48 -4.77
C PHE A 26 -31.61 -17.24 -3.47
N ARG A 27 -31.88 -18.55 -3.41
CA ARG A 27 -31.51 -19.38 -2.25
C ARG A 27 -29.99 -19.52 -2.10
N ALA A 28 -29.27 -19.71 -3.20
CA ALA A 28 -27.80 -19.76 -3.19
C ALA A 28 -27.19 -18.42 -2.78
N LEU A 29 -27.73 -17.30 -3.28
CA LEU A 29 -27.36 -15.95 -2.85
C LEU A 29 -27.69 -15.74 -1.37
N GLY A 30 -28.85 -16.18 -0.89
CA GLY A 30 -29.25 -16.11 0.52
C GLY A 30 -28.32 -16.88 1.47
N LEU A 31 -27.72 -17.98 1.01
CA LEU A 31 -26.71 -18.74 1.77
C LEU A 31 -25.35 -18.02 1.84
N VAL A 32 -24.99 -17.26 0.79
CA VAL A 32 -23.71 -16.54 0.72
C VAL A 32 -23.82 -15.12 1.29
N LEU A 33 -25.03 -14.53 1.32
CA LEU A 33 -25.27 -13.14 1.74
C LEU A 33 -24.73 -12.82 3.14
N PRO A 34 -24.92 -13.66 4.18
CA PRO A 34 -24.39 -13.36 5.51
C PRO A 34 -22.86 -13.29 5.53
N LEU A 35 -22.19 -14.20 4.82
CA LEU A 35 -20.73 -14.23 4.69
C LEU A 35 -20.23 -13.01 3.90
N LEU A 36 -20.92 -12.64 2.82
CA LEU A 36 -20.59 -11.46 2.02
C LEU A 36 -20.78 -10.18 2.82
N ALA A 37 -21.89 -10.05 3.55
CA ALA A 37 -22.16 -8.91 4.42
C ALA A 37 -21.12 -8.80 5.54
N PHE A 38 -20.75 -9.93 6.15
CA PHE A 38 -19.67 -9.99 7.14
C PHE A 38 -18.33 -9.54 6.54
N LEU A 39 -17.96 -9.98 5.34
CA LEU A 39 -16.75 -9.55 4.63
C LEU A 39 -16.78 -8.04 4.31
N LEU A 40 -17.91 -7.54 3.78
CA LEU A 40 -18.08 -6.12 3.47
C LEU A 40 -17.93 -5.26 4.72
N PHE A 41 -18.59 -5.64 5.81
CA PHE A 41 -18.55 -4.90 7.06
C PHE A 41 -17.18 -4.97 7.74
N THR A 42 -16.51 -6.12 7.72
CA THR A 42 -15.25 -6.33 8.47
C THR A 42 -14.02 -5.82 7.70
N PHE A 43 -14.03 -5.87 6.37
CA PHE A 43 -12.85 -5.50 5.57
C PHE A 43 -13.10 -4.25 4.72
N VAL A 44 -14.21 -4.19 3.98
CA VAL A 44 -14.43 -3.11 3.00
C VAL A 44 -14.78 -1.79 3.69
N VAL A 45 -15.64 -1.80 4.71
CA VAL A 45 -16.02 -0.58 5.43
C VAL A 45 -14.83 0.06 6.16
N PRO A 46 -14.02 -0.66 6.97
CA PRO A 46 -12.83 -0.09 7.59
C PRO A 46 -11.80 0.41 6.58
N LEU A 47 -11.60 -0.33 5.48
CA LEU A 47 -10.67 0.09 4.42
C LEU A 47 -11.16 1.37 3.73
N ALA A 48 -12.45 1.46 3.40
CA ALA A 48 -13.05 2.67 2.84
C ALA A 48 -12.97 3.84 3.83
N GLY A 49 -13.19 3.61 5.11
CA GLY A 49 -13.01 4.60 6.16
C GLY A 49 -11.56 5.08 6.29
N MET A 50 -10.58 4.18 6.18
CA MET A 50 -9.17 4.55 6.13
C MET A 50 -8.87 5.35 4.87
N ILE A 51 -9.32 4.94 3.69
CA ILE A 51 -9.13 5.73 2.46
C ILE A 51 -9.79 7.11 2.60
N TRP A 52 -10.97 7.20 3.22
CA TRP A 52 -11.63 8.47 3.50
C TRP A 52 -10.77 9.39 4.37
N LYS A 53 -9.98 8.86 5.32
CA LYS A 53 -9.05 9.67 6.11
C LYS A 53 -7.99 10.41 5.28
N SER A 54 -7.68 9.96 4.06
CA SER A 54 -6.83 10.73 3.13
C SER A 54 -7.51 12.01 2.63
N ALA A 55 -8.84 11.97 2.57
CA ALA A 55 -9.80 13.04 2.30
C ALA A 55 -9.96 14.07 3.42
N ASP A 56 -9.92 13.55 4.64
CA ASP A 56 -10.58 14.08 5.84
C ASP A 56 -9.73 15.12 6.56
N ASP A 57 -10.27 16.32 6.82
CA ASP A 57 -9.52 17.39 7.49
C ASP A 57 -10.40 18.28 8.37
N TRP A 58 -10.54 17.91 9.65
CA TRP A 58 -11.26 18.71 10.64
C TRP A 58 -10.35 19.41 11.66
N GLU A 59 -9.03 19.23 11.57
CA GLU A 59 -8.09 19.67 12.60
C GLU A 59 -8.05 21.20 12.76
N VAL A 60 -8.06 21.95 11.66
CA VAL A 60 -8.07 23.43 11.71
C VAL A 60 -9.48 24.00 11.95
N PRO A 61 -10.56 23.53 11.29
CA PRO A 61 -11.90 24.05 11.55
C PRO A 61 -12.41 23.85 12.97
N GLN A 62 -11.98 22.78 13.66
CA GLN A 62 -12.34 22.54 15.06
C GLN A 62 -11.60 23.47 16.03
N VAL A 63 -10.37 23.87 15.70
CA VAL A 63 -9.51 24.66 16.58
C VAL A 63 -9.64 26.16 16.30
N MET A 64 -9.89 26.53 15.05
CA MET A 64 -9.96 27.92 14.58
C MET A 64 -11.26 28.24 13.81
N PRO A 65 -12.44 28.03 14.41
CA PRO A 65 -13.71 28.18 13.71
C PRO A 65 -13.98 29.63 13.26
N GLN A 66 -13.58 30.64 14.02
CA GLN A 66 -13.83 32.05 13.68
C GLN A 66 -12.95 32.48 12.50
N THR A 67 -11.68 32.06 12.51
CA THR A 67 -10.70 32.33 11.46
C THR A 67 -11.13 31.69 10.16
N VAL A 68 -11.56 30.42 10.22
CA VAL A 68 -12.09 29.70 9.06
C VAL A 68 -13.33 30.41 8.50
N ALA A 69 -14.22 30.90 9.36
CA ALA A 69 -15.40 31.64 8.92
C ALA A 69 -15.03 32.97 8.24
N ALA A 70 -14.07 33.72 8.78
CA ALA A 70 -13.60 34.98 8.20
C ALA A 70 -12.90 34.76 6.84
N LEU A 71 -12.07 33.71 6.72
CA LEU A 71 -11.34 33.42 5.49
C LEU A 71 -12.20 32.89 4.34
N LYS A 72 -13.47 32.53 4.58
CA LYS A 72 -14.41 32.18 3.49
C LYS A 72 -14.66 33.33 2.53
N GLN A 73 -14.68 34.57 3.04
CA GLN A 73 -14.95 35.76 2.24
C GLN A 73 -13.69 36.34 1.58
N TRP A 74 -12.51 35.95 2.07
CA TRP A 74 -11.25 36.42 1.52
C TRP A 74 -11.01 35.81 0.12
N ASN A 75 -10.75 36.67 -0.87
CA ASN A 75 -10.51 36.27 -2.27
C ASN A 75 -9.17 35.51 -2.47
N GLY A 76 -8.33 35.42 -1.44
CA GLY A 76 -7.03 34.76 -1.51
C GLY A 76 -5.92 35.65 -2.06
N GLN A 77 -6.19 36.91 -2.42
CA GLN A 77 -5.17 37.87 -2.84
C GLN A 77 -4.80 38.84 -1.72
N GLY A 78 -3.54 39.26 -1.71
CA GLY A 78 -3.00 40.14 -0.67
C GLY A 78 -3.05 39.52 0.72
N LEU A 79 -3.20 40.37 1.73
CA LEU A 79 -3.48 39.95 3.10
C LEU A 79 -5.00 40.04 3.35
N PRO A 80 -5.56 39.18 4.22
CA PRO A 80 -6.96 39.28 4.59
C PRO A 80 -7.23 40.55 5.39
N ASP A 81 -8.52 40.83 5.59
CA ASP A 81 -9.00 41.99 6.30
C ASP A 81 -8.76 41.90 7.81
N GLU A 82 -8.90 43.04 8.49
CA GLU A 82 -8.66 43.17 9.93
C GLU A 82 -9.52 42.20 10.76
N ALA A 83 -10.73 41.89 10.27
CA ALA A 83 -11.62 40.93 10.90
C ALA A 83 -11.03 39.52 10.95
N ALA A 84 -10.33 39.06 9.90
CA ALA A 84 -9.65 37.78 9.89
C ALA A 84 -8.48 37.72 10.89
N PHE A 85 -7.73 38.81 11.05
CA PHE A 85 -6.66 38.91 12.05
C PHE A 85 -7.23 38.89 13.48
N ALA A 86 -8.33 39.60 13.73
CA ALA A 86 -9.02 39.57 15.03
C ALA A 86 -9.57 38.18 15.36
N ALA A 87 -10.17 37.50 14.37
CA ALA A 87 -10.67 36.13 14.50
C ALA A 87 -9.54 35.13 14.81
N LEU A 88 -8.39 35.25 14.13
CA LEU A 88 -7.20 34.45 14.40
C LEU A 88 -6.69 34.65 15.82
N ALA A 89 -6.61 35.90 16.28
CA ALA A 89 -6.20 36.20 17.64
C ALA A 89 -7.15 35.58 18.69
N ALA A 90 -8.46 35.65 18.45
CA ALA A 90 -9.47 35.06 19.33
C ALA A 90 -9.34 33.53 19.38
N ASP A 91 -9.30 32.87 18.22
CA ASP A 91 -9.18 31.41 18.13
C ASP A 91 -7.87 30.90 18.75
N ILE A 92 -6.73 31.58 18.52
CA ILE A 92 -5.45 31.20 19.13
C ILE A 92 -5.54 31.22 20.65
N ARG A 93 -6.21 32.21 21.24
CA ARG A 93 -6.39 32.31 22.69
C ARG A 93 -7.30 31.19 23.21
N THR A 94 -8.47 31.02 22.61
CA THR A 94 -9.40 29.94 22.99
C THR A 94 -8.78 28.55 22.85
N ALA A 95 -8.07 28.30 21.75
CA ALA A 95 -7.37 27.04 21.52
C ALA A 95 -6.20 26.81 22.48
N ARG A 96 -5.52 27.88 22.91
CA ARG A 96 -4.47 27.78 23.94
C ARG A 96 -5.05 27.42 25.30
N GLU A 97 -6.14 28.08 25.70
CA GLU A 97 -6.84 27.82 26.97
C GLU A 97 -7.40 26.39 27.01
N ALA A 98 -7.92 25.90 25.88
CA ALA A 98 -8.42 24.53 25.73
C ALA A 98 -7.30 23.47 25.53
N GLY A 99 -6.04 23.87 25.37
CA GLY A 99 -4.92 22.96 25.10
C GLY A 99 -4.92 22.34 23.68
N THR A 100 -5.76 22.81 22.77
CA THR A 100 -5.95 22.25 21.42
C THR A 100 -5.11 22.95 20.33
N LEU A 101 -4.46 24.08 20.64
CA LEU A 101 -3.67 24.85 19.67
C LEU A 101 -2.59 24.01 18.97
N ALA A 102 -2.01 23.03 19.67
CA ALA A 102 -0.99 22.13 19.13
C ALA A 102 -1.49 21.25 17.97
N VAL A 103 -2.80 20.98 17.90
CA VAL A 103 -3.45 20.20 16.84
C VAL A 103 -3.41 20.98 15.53
N ALA A 104 -3.94 22.20 15.51
CA ALA A 104 -3.85 23.08 14.34
C ALA A 104 -2.39 23.42 13.99
N ALA A 105 -1.53 23.61 14.99
CA ALA A 105 -0.10 23.85 14.77
C ALA A 105 0.56 22.70 14.01
N LYS A 106 0.23 21.45 14.38
CA LYS A 106 0.73 20.24 13.71
C LYS A 106 0.24 20.18 12.26
N ARG A 107 -1.07 20.39 12.04
CA ARG A 107 -1.70 20.31 10.72
C ARG A 107 -1.12 21.31 9.72
N LEU A 108 -0.97 22.57 10.15
CA LEU A 108 -0.47 23.66 9.32
C LEU A 108 1.04 23.55 9.08
N ASN A 109 1.77 22.93 10.00
CA ASN A 109 3.20 22.66 9.81
C ASN A 109 3.49 21.62 8.73
N TYR A 110 2.49 20.82 8.32
CA TYR A 110 2.65 19.98 7.14
C TYR A 110 2.71 20.82 5.87
N ILE A 111 1.98 21.94 5.81
CA ILE A 111 1.88 22.79 4.62
C ILE A 111 3.10 23.72 4.55
N ILE A 112 3.43 24.38 5.66
CA ILE A 112 4.56 25.30 5.75
C ILE A 112 5.49 24.83 6.87
N ASN A 113 6.75 24.57 6.53
CA ASN A 113 7.77 24.20 7.51
C ASN A 113 7.98 25.34 8.53
N GLY A 114 7.95 25.02 9.82
CA GLY A 114 8.11 26.01 10.89
C GLY A 114 6.83 26.70 11.35
N TYR A 115 5.69 26.46 10.68
CA TYR A 115 4.40 27.04 11.06
C TYR A 115 3.96 26.68 12.48
N ARG A 116 4.34 25.48 12.95
CA ARG A 116 4.10 25.06 14.33
C ARG A 116 4.73 26.05 15.32
N THR A 117 5.97 26.47 15.06
CA THR A 117 6.68 27.43 15.91
C THR A 117 5.98 28.78 15.88
N THR A 118 5.63 29.28 14.70
CA THR A 118 4.90 30.55 14.52
C THR A 118 3.60 30.56 15.32
N LEU A 119 2.78 29.51 15.19
CA LEU A 119 1.49 29.45 15.85
C LEU A 119 1.62 29.32 17.38
N LEU A 120 2.51 28.45 17.86
CA LEU A 120 2.73 28.25 19.29
C LEU A 120 3.44 29.45 19.95
N SER A 121 4.36 30.14 19.27
CA SER A 121 4.94 31.39 19.77
C SER A 121 3.91 32.50 19.83
N THR A 122 3.01 32.57 18.85
CA THR A 122 1.93 33.55 18.82
C THR A 122 0.98 33.33 19.99
N GLY A 123 0.53 32.10 20.23
CA GLY A 123 -0.30 31.77 21.39
C GLY A 123 0.37 32.09 22.73
N ARG A 124 1.68 31.89 22.86
CA ARG A 124 2.42 32.23 24.09
C ARG A 124 2.52 33.74 24.34
N LYS A 125 2.78 34.53 23.29
CA LYS A 125 2.98 35.99 23.38
C LYS A 125 1.66 36.77 23.42
N LEU A 126 0.60 36.26 22.80
CA LEU A 126 -0.72 36.86 22.76
C LEU A 126 -1.44 36.64 24.10
N LYS A 127 -1.33 37.61 25.02
CA LYS A 127 -1.96 37.54 26.36
C LYS A 127 -3.42 37.98 26.34
N GLU A 128 -3.73 39.04 25.61
CA GLU A 128 -5.05 39.67 25.57
C GLU A 128 -5.55 39.79 24.13
N GLN A 129 -6.86 40.02 23.97
CA GLN A 129 -7.42 40.30 22.66
C GLN A 129 -6.90 41.65 22.18
N PRO A 130 -6.39 41.76 20.94
CA PRO A 130 -6.04 43.06 20.37
C PRO A 130 -7.25 43.99 20.34
N ALA A 131 -7.00 45.28 20.53
CA ALA A 131 -8.05 46.30 20.39
C ALA A 131 -8.66 46.26 18.97
N PRO A 132 -9.93 46.67 18.80
CA PRO A 132 -10.55 46.74 17.49
C PRO A 132 -9.72 47.58 16.53
N GLY A 133 -9.33 47.01 15.38
CA GLY A 133 -8.51 47.70 14.37
C GLY A 133 -6.99 47.51 14.49
N THR A 134 -6.47 46.85 15.53
CA THR A 134 -5.01 46.71 15.76
C THR A 134 -4.50 45.27 15.67
N ALA A 135 -5.37 44.29 15.46
CA ALA A 135 -5.04 42.87 15.44
C ALA A 135 -3.96 42.52 14.40
N LYS A 136 -4.01 43.14 13.22
CA LYS A 136 -3.03 42.93 12.16
C LYS A 136 -1.63 43.37 12.58
N ALA A 137 -1.50 44.59 13.10
CA ALA A 137 -0.22 45.12 13.56
C ALA A 137 0.35 44.26 14.69
N THR A 138 -0.47 43.91 15.69
CA THR A 138 -0.06 43.10 16.84
C THR A 138 0.43 41.71 16.43
N LEU A 139 -0.30 41.01 15.53
CA LEU A 139 0.10 39.67 15.12
C LEU A 139 1.40 39.68 14.30
N ILE A 140 1.57 40.64 13.38
CA ILE A 140 2.79 40.77 12.58
C ILE A 140 4.00 41.11 13.47
N GLU A 141 3.83 41.95 14.49
CA GLU A 141 4.89 42.26 15.47
C GLU A 141 5.30 41.01 16.27
N ILE A 142 4.34 40.16 16.65
CA ILE A 142 4.60 38.92 17.37
C ILE A 142 5.37 37.91 16.53
N ALA A 143 4.95 37.74 15.27
CA ALA A 143 5.60 36.87 14.30
C ALA A 143 5.43 37.43 12.86
N PRO A 144 6.54 37.82 12.19
CA PRO A 144 6.51 38.41 10.85
C PRO A 144 5.81 37.56 9.78
N ALA A 145 5.80 36.23 9.95
CA ALA A 145 5.12 35.28 9.06
C ALA A 145 3.60 35.56 8.89
N TRP A 146 2.95 36.23 9.85
CA TRP A 146 1.54 36.65 9.69
C TRP A 146 1.35 37.76 8.66
N GLY A 147 2.42 38.47 8.30
CA GLY A 147 2.45 39.46 7.22
C GLY A 147 2.66 38.84 5.84
N GLU A 148 2.85 37.53 5.77
CA GLU A 148 3.02 36.79 4.51
C GLU A 148 1.68 36.20 4.07
N ARG A 149 1.35 36.36 2.78
CA ARG A 149 0.14 35.78 2.18
C ARG A 149 0.10 34.26 2.34
N GLU A 150 1.26 33.62 2.28
CA GLU A 150 1.40 32.17 2.31
C GLU A 150 0.77 31.56 3.58
N SER A 151 0.99 32.19 4.74
CA SER A 151 0.42 31.77 6.02
C SER A 151 -1.10 31.70 6.00
N TRP A 152 -1.73 32.71 5.41
CA TRP A 152 -3.18 32.79 5.31
C TRP A 152 -3.73 31.81 4.28
N THR A 153 -3.02 31.60 3.16
CA THR A 153 -3.40 30.56 2.19
C THR A 153 -3.29 29.16 2.79
N ALA A 154 -2.33 28.90 3.67
CA ALA A 154 -2.21 27.62 4.36
C ALA A 154 -3.43 27.38 5.27
N ILE A 155 -3.83 28.35 6.09
CA ILE A 155 -5.06 28.24 6.93
C ILE A 155 -6.29 28.03 6.03
N LYS A 156 -6.42 28.83 4.96
CA LYS A 156 -7.55 28.72 4.03
C LYS A 156 -7.62 27.33 3.37
N SER A 157 -6.48 26.77 2.97
CA SER A 157 -6.41 25.44 2.36
C SER A 157 -6.75 24.30 3.33
N ALA A 158 -6.59 24.52 4.64
CA ALA A 158 -6.97 23.61 5.71
C ALA A 158 -8.35 23.92 6.32
N SER A 159 -9.13 24.83 5.72
CA SER A 159 -10.41 25.31 6.28
C SER A 159 -11.62 24.41 5.99
N GLY A 160 -11.48 23.43 5.10
CA GLY A 160 -12.59 22.58 4.64
C GLY A 160 -12.57 21.20 5.29
N PRO A 161 -13.73 20.54 5.45
CA PRO A 161 -13.81 19.15 5.95
C PRO A 161 -13.09 18.14 5.04
N VAL A 162 -12.79 18.54 3.80
CA VAL A 162 -12.12 17.74 2.79
C VAL A 162 -10.88 18.50 2.30
N THR A 163 -9.76 17.80 2.19
CA THR A 163 -8.48 18.32 1.70
C THR A 163 -7.95 17.48 0.55
N SER A 164 -7.27 18.11 -0.42
CA SER A 164 -6.47 17.38 -1.42
C SER A 164 -5.01 17.21 -0.99
N TYR A 165 -4.62 17.79 0.15
CA TYR A 165 -3.23 17.92 0.57
C TYR A 165 -2.53 16.55 0.67
N TYR A 166 -3.11 15.60 1.41
CA TYR A 166 -2.46 14.30 1.64
C TYR A 166 -2.30 13.48 0.35
N LEU A 167 -3.30 13.50 -0.53
CA LEU A 167 -3.26 12.80 -1.82
C LEU A 167 -2.24 13.42 -2.78
N LEU A 168 -2.13 14.74 -2.83
CA LEU A 168 -1.11 15.42 -3.62
C LEU A 168 0.29 15.15 -3.05
N ALA A 169 0.44 15.25 -1.73
CA ALA A 169 1.70 14.97 -1.05
C ALA A 169 2.19 13.54 -1.33
N ALA A 170 1.29 12.56 -1.33
CA ALA A 170 1.63 11.16 -1.63
C ALA A 170 2.23 10.92 -3.03
N VAL A 171 2.12 11.88 -3.95
CA VAL A 171 2.69 11.85 -5.30
C VAL A 171 3.69 12.98 -5.57
N ASP A 172 4.20 13.60 -4.50
CA ASP A 172 5.16 14.72 -4.50
C ASP A 172 4.63 15.99 -5.17
N LEU A 173 3.35 16.29 -4.97
CA LEU A 173 2.68 17.50 -5.44
C LEU A 173 2.16 18.33 -4.26
N THR A 174 2.08 19.64 -4.45
CA THR A 174 1.46 20.57 -3.49
C THR A 174 0.64 21.64 -4.21
N ARG A 175 -0.13 22.43 -3.47
CA ARG A 175 -0.83 23.61 -4.00
C ARG A 175 -0.08 24.86 -3.59
N ASN A 176 0.19 25.75 -4.55
CA ASN A 176 0.76 27.06 -4.25
C ASN A 176 -0.30 28.03 -3.70
N ALA A 177 0.11 29.25 -3.36
CA ALA A 177 -0.77 30.32 -2.85
C ALA A 177 -1.88 30.74 -3.83
N ASP A 178 -1.76 30.42 -5.12
CA ASP A 178 -2.77 30.67 -6.16
C ASP A 178 -3.71 29.47 -6.37
N GLY A 179 -3.50 28.37 -5.64
CA GLY A 179 -4.28 27.14 -5.73
C GLY A 179 -3.89 26.22 -6.89
N ALA A 180 -2.87 26.57 -7.68
CA ALA A 180 -2.34 25.73 -8.74
C ALA A 180 -1.55 24.54 -8.17
N ILE A 181 -1.66 23.38 -8.83
CA ILE A 181 -0.90 22.18 -8.45
C ILE A 181 0.51 22.31 -9.01
N VAL A 182 1.50 22.27 -8.14
CA VAL A 182 2.93 22.39 -8.45
C VAL A 182 3.69 21.23 -7.83
N ALA A 183 4.93 21.00 -8.29
CA ALA A 183 5.82 20.03 -7.64
C ALA A 183 6.08 20.44 -6.19
N ALA A 184 6.10 19.46 -5.29
CA ALA A 184 6.51 19.71 -3.92
C ALA A 184 7.99 20.15 -3.88
N PRO A 185 8.40 20.95 -2.89
CA PRO A 185 9.80 21.30 -2.65
C PRO A 185 10.69 20.04 -2.59
N PRO A 186 11.96 20.11 -3.05
CA PRO A 186 12.85 18.94 -3.11
C PRO A 186 13.07 18.23 -1.76
N ASP A 187 12.94 18.94 -0.65
CA ASP A 187 13.01 18.41 0.72
C ASP A 187 11.77 17.59 1.11
N GLN A 188 10.64 17.78 0.45
CA GLN A 188 9.38 17.07 0.69
C GLN A 188 9.06 16.02 -0.39
N ALA A 189 9.64 16.16 -1.58
CA ALA A 189 9.39 15.31 -2.75
C ALA A 189 10.15 13.96 -2.67
N ILE A 190 9.82 13.13 -1.68
CA ILE A 190 10.50 11.84 -1.42
C ILE A 190 9.68 10.62 -1.84
N TYR A 191 8.36 10.74 -2.02
CA TYR A 191 7.48 9.58 -2.08
C TYR A 191 7.56 8.87 -3.42
N ARG A 192 7.72 9.59 -4.53
CA ARG A 192 7.88 8.99 -5.87
C ARG A 192 9.10 8.07 -5.93
N ASP A 193 10.23 8.53 -5.39
CA ASP A 193 11.45 7.74 -5.33
C ASP A 193 11.28 6.50 -4.44
N VAL A 194 10.55 6.65 -3.32
CA VAL A 194 10.21 5.53 -2.44
C VAL A 194 9.27 4.53 -3.13
N PHE A 195 8.29 4.99 -3.90
CA PHE A 195 7.41 4.12 -4.70
C PHE A 195 8.20 3.36 -5.76
N ILE A 196 9.02 4.05 -6.56
CA ILE A 196 9.86 3.42 -7.59
C ILE A 196 10.77 2.36 -6.96
N ARG A 197 11.40 2.68 -5.83
CA ARG A 197 12.23 1.75 -5.07
C ARG A 197 11.45 0.56 -4.55
N THR A 198 10.27 0.78 -3.98
CA THR A 198 9.38 -0.28 -3.48
C THR A 198 9.02 -1.25 -4.60
N PHE A 199 8.63 -0.74 -5.76
CA PHE A 199 8.33 -1.58 -6.92
C PHE A 199 9.57 -2.29 -7.45
N THR A 200 10.71 -1.61 -7.54
CA THR A 200 11.98 -2.21 -7.99
C THR A 200 12.41 -3.37 -7.10
N ILE A 201 12.38 -3.17 -5.78
CA ILE A 201 12.69 -4.22 -4.81
C ILE A 201 11.64 -5.34 -4.89
N GLY A 202 10.36 -5.00 -4.95
CA GLY A 202 9.27 -5.97 -5.08
C GLY A 202 9.41 -6.86 -6.32
N PHE A 203 9.72 -6.28 -7.48
CA PHE A 203 9.98 -7.02 -8.72
C PHE A 203 11.27 -7.86 -8.61
N GLY A 204 12.35 -7.31 -8.05
CA GLY A 204 13.59 -8.04 -7.86
C GLY A 204 13.43 -9.26 -6.96
N VAL A 205 12.78 -9.11 -5.80
CA VAL A 205 12.46 -10.23 -4.90
C VAL A 205 11.56 -11.25 -5.59
N THR A 206 10.55 -10.80 -6.34
CA THR A 206 9.65 -11.70 -7.08
C THR A 206 10.41 -12.51 -8.13
N ALA A 207 11.33 -11.89 -8.86
CA ALA A 207 12.17 -12.56 -9.84
C ALA A 207 13.11 -13.58 -9.19
N LEU A 208 13.77 -13.22 -8.09
CA LEU A 208 14.63 -14.14 -7.32
C LEU A 208 13.84 -15.32 -6.77
N CYS A 209 12.67 -15.08 -6.19
CA CYS A 209 11.76 -16.12 -5.74
C CYS A 209 11.32 -17.03 -6.89
N LEU A 210 11.05 -16.51 -8.08
CA LEU A 210 10.70 -17.33 -9.25
C LEU A 210 11.89 -18.19 -9.69
N ILE A 211 13.08 -17.60 -9.82
CA ILE A 211 14.29 -18.29 -10.27
C ILE A 211 14.64 -19.45 -9.32
N LEU A 212 14.53 -19.23 -8.01
CA LEU A 212 14.84 -20.25 -6.99
C LEU A 212 13.66 -21.19 -6.72
N GLY A 213 12.43 -20.68 -6.72
CA GLY A 213 11.22 -21.42 -6.40
C GLY A 213 10.77 -22.36 -7.52
N PHE A 214 11.01 -22.00 -8.78
CA PHE A 214 10.69 -22.84 -9.93
C PHE A 214 11.38 -24.21 -9.89
N PRO A 215 12.73 -24.32 -9.76
CA PRO A 215 13.40 -25.62 -9.72
C PRO A 215 12.98 -26.44 -8.49
N VAL A 216 12.77 -25.79 -7.34
CA VAL A 216 12.30 -26.47 -6.12
C VAL A 216 10.89 -27.03 -6.32
N ALA A 217 9.96 -26.24 -6.87
CA ALA A 217 8.60 -26.69 -7.17
C ALA A 217 8.59 -27.83 -8.22
N TYR A 218 9.44 -27.72 -9.25
CA TYR A 218 9.60 -28.76 -10.26
C TYR A 218 10.11 -30.07 -9.65
N LEU A 219 11.11 -30.01 -8.77
CA LEU A 219 11.60 -31.18 -8.05
C LEU A 219 10.50 -31.81 -7.20
N LEU A 220 9.79 -31.01 -6.40
CA LEU A 220 8.70 -31.49 -5.53
C LEU A 220 7.56 -32.14 -6.32
N ALA A 221 7.25 -31.62 -7.51
CA ALA A 221 6.18 -32.14 -8.36
C ALA A 221 6.52 -33.49 -9.00
N ASN A 222 7.80 -33.80 -9.20
CA ASN A 222 8.26 -35.03 -9.85
C ASN A 222 8.73 -36.12 -8.87
N LEU A 223 8.85 -35.81 -7.57
CA LEU A 223 9.25 -36.78 -6.56
C LEU A 223 8.09 -37.70 -6.13
N PRO A 224 8.40 -38.93 -5.64
CA PRO A 224 7.39 -39.78 -4.99
C PRO A 224 6.71 -39.04 -3.84
N THR A 225 5.40 -39.24 -3.67
CA THR A 225 4.55 -38.49 -2.74
C THR A 225 5.13 -38.37 -1.32
N GLY A 226 5.72 -39.45 -0.78
CA GLY A 226 6.33 -39.41 0.56
C GLY A 226 7.52 -38.44 0.66
N ARG A 227 8.44 -38.46 -0.31
CA ARG A 227 9.61 -37.57 -0.34
C ARG A 227 9.21 -36.13 -0.64
N SER A 228 8.25 -35.94 -1.55
CA SER A 228 7.68 -34.62 -1.87
C SER A 228 7.05 -33.98 -0.63
N ASN A 229 6.24 -34.73 0.13
CA ASN A 229 5.65 -34.24 1.37
C ASN A 229 6.70 -33.89 2.43
N LEU A 230 7.75 -34.72 2.60
CA LEU A 230 8.84 -34.43 3.53
C LEU A 230 9.57 -33.13 3.19
N LEU A 231 9.94 -32.94 1.92
CA LEU A 231 10.61 -31.71 1.48
C LEU A 231 9.69 -30.49 1.55
N MET A 232 8.38 -30.68 1.33
CA MET A 232 7.39 -29.63 1.53
C MET A 232 7.32 -29.17 2.99
N ILE A 233 7.49 -30.07 3.97
CA ILE A 233 7.60 -29.69 5.38
C ILE A 233 8.78 -28.73 5.60
N PHE A 234 9.94 -28.98 4.99
CA PHE A 234 11.08 -28.06 5.09
C PHE A 234 10.80 -26.70 4.45
N VAL A 235 10.08 -26.67 3.32
CA VAL A 235 9.65 -25.40 2.68
C VAL A 235 8.67 -24.62 3.56
N LEU A 236 7.83 -25.31 4.32
CA LEU A 236 6.83 -24.69 5.20
C LEU A 236 7.34 -24.38 6.60
N LEU A 237 8.47 -24.98 7.02
CA LEU A 237 9.09 -24.78 8.33
C LEU A 237 9.28 -23.29 8.69
N PRO A 238 9.67 -22.39 7.77
CA PRO A 238 9.77 -20.97 8.06
C PRO A 238 8.47 -20.36 8.61
N PHE A 239 7.28 -20.83 8.19
CA PHE A 239 6.00 -20.30 8.67
C PHE A 239 5.75 -20.49 10.16
N TRP A 240 6.39 -21.49 10.77
CA TRP A 240 6.24 -21.81 12.18
C TRP A 240 7.14 -20.94 13.07
N THR A 241 8.07 -20.21 12.45
CA THR A 241 8.99 -19.31 13.13
C THR A 241 8.53 -17.87 12.97
N SER A 242 8.73 -17.06 14.01
CA SER A 242 8.39 -15.64 13.99
C SER A 242 9.23 -14.91 12.93
N LEU A 243 8.57 -14.03 12.17
CA LEU A 243 9.19 -13.18 11.17
C LEU A 243 10.31 -12.32 11.75
N LEU A 244 10.14 -11.81 12.97
CA LEU A 244 11.15 -11.03 13.67
C LEU A 244 12.37 -11.87 13.99
N VAL A 245 12.18 -13.08 14.53
CA VAL A 245 13.28 -14.00 14.87
C VAL A 245 14.08 -14.35 13.62
N ARG A 246 13.42 -14.69 12.50
CA ARG A 246 14.10 -14.95 11.23
C ARG A 246 14.89 -13.74 10.73
N THR A 247 14.33 -12.53 10.88
CA THR A 247 14.99 -11.30 10.46
C THR A 247 16.23 -11.04 11.30
N CYS A 248 16.14 -11.17 12.63
CA CYS A 248 17.29 -11.06 13.52
C CYS A 248 18.36 -12.13 13.25
N ALA A 249 17.96 -13.36 12.91
CA ALA A 249 18.90 -14.39 12.50
C ALA A 249 19.69 -13.98 11.25
N TRP A 250 19.02 -13.41 10.23
CA TRP A 250 19.71 -12.85 9.06
C TRP A 250 20.64 -11.70 9.41
N ILE A 251 20.31 -10.87 10.40
CA ILE A 251 21.22 -9.82 10.89
C ILE A 251 22.52 -10.45 11.40
N VAL A 252 22.42 -11.45 12.27
CA VAL A 252 23.58 -12.13 12.86
C VAL A 252 24.41 -12.90 11.82
N ILE A 253 23.74 -13.46 10.81
CA ILE A 253 24.41 -14.23 9.74
C ILE A 253 25.15 -13.30 8.75
N LEU A 254 24.59 -12.14 8.42
CA LEU A 254 25.09 -11.23 7.37
C LEU A 254 25.95 -10.06 7.87
N GLN A 255 26.05 -9.85 9.18
CA GLN A 255 26.97 -8.85 9.73
C GLN A 255 28.43 -9.15 9.37
N SER A 256 29.32 -8.16 9.55
CA SER A 256 30.74 -8.29 9.19
C SER A 256 31.43 -9.45 9.90
N GLU A 257 31.16 -9.65 11.19
CA GLU A 257 31.64 -10.78 12.02
C GLU A 257 30.69 -12.00 11.96
N GLY A 258 29.83 -12.05 10.94
CA GLY A 258 28.81 -13.08 10.79
C GLY A 258 29.36 -14.37 10.19
N ILE A 259 28.55 -15.43 10.25
CA ILE A 259 28.91 -16.78 9.77
C ILE A 259 29.30 -16.77 8.28
N VAL A 260 28.64 -15.95 7.46
CA VAL A 260 28.91 -15.91 6.01
C VAL A 260 30.29 -15.32 5.74
N ASN A 261 30.60 -14.14 6.30
CA ASN A 261 31.90 -13.52 6.13
C ASN A 261 33.02 -14.38 6.73
N GLY A 262 32.82 -14.92 7.94
CA GLY A 262 33.79 -15.81 8.58
C GLY A 262 34.07 -17.08 7.76
N SER A 263 33.05 -17.67 7.13
CA SER A 263 33.23 -18.84 6.26
C SER A 263 33.96 -18.49 4.96
N LEU A 264 33.67 -17.34 4.35
CA LEU A 264 34.33 -16.87 3.13
C LEU A 264 35.81 -16.53 3.38
N GLN A 265 36.12 -15.92 4.52
CA GLN A 265 37.50 -15.66 4.95
C GLN A 265 38.25 -16.95 5.28
N TRP A 266 37.60 -17.88 5.98
CA TRP A 266 38.20 -19.18 6.29
C TRP A 266 38.52 -19.99 5.02
N LEU A 267 37.69 -19.88 3.98
CA LEU A 267 37.93 -20.48 2.66
C LEU A 267 38.97 -19.72 1.81
N GLY A 268 39.46 -18.55 2.26
CA GLY A 268 40.39 -17.71 1.52
C GLY A 268 39.79 -17.05 0.26
N VAL A 269 38.46 -16.89 0.21
CA VAL A 269 37.75 -16.28 -0.94
C VAL A 269 37.79 -14.75 -0.86
N ILE A 270 37.83 -14.19 0.35
CA ILE A 270 37.87 -12.74 0.61
C ILE A 270 38.91 -12.42 1.68
N ASP A 271 39.60 -11.29 1.52
CA ASP A 271 40.58 -10.79 2.50
C ASP A 271 39.94 -9.90 3.58
N GLU A 272 38.87 -9.18 3.23
CA GLU A 272 38.13 -8.27 4.12
C GLU A 272 36.62 -8.62 4.17
N PRO A 273 35.94 -8.39 5.31
CA PRO A 273 34.50 -8.69 5.43
C PRO A 273 33.66 -7.88 4.43
N LEU A 274 32.80 -8.56 3.69
CA LEU A 274 31.85 -7.92 2.79
C LEU A 274 30.73 -7.27 3.60
N ARG A 275 30.31 -6.07 3.17
CA ARG A 275 29.11 -5.40 3.71
C ARG A 275 27.87 -6.09 3.13
N LEU A 276 27.36 -7.11 3.81
CA LEU A 276 26.18 -7.88 3.37
C LEU A 276 24.86 -7.43 4.03
N ILE A 277 24.94 -6.52 5.01
CA ILE A 277 23.82 -5.99 5.79
C ILE A 277 23.76 -4.45 5.74
N TYR A 278 22.60 -3.89 6.08
CA TYR A 278 22.27 -2.46 6.03
C TYR A 278 22.39 -1.88 4.62
N ASN A 279 22.02 -2.72 3.64
CA ASN A 279 22.04 -2.39 2.23
C ASN A 279 21.04 -3.25 1.46
N ARG A 280 20.91 -2.95 0.17
CA ARG A 280 19.96 -3.60 -0.74
C ARG A 280 20.17 -5.11 -0.91
N PHE A 281 21.41 -5.60 -0.81
CA PHE A 281 21.70 -7.04 -0.93
C PHE A 281 21.07 -7.81 0.23
N GLY A 282 21.28 -7.35 1.47
CA GLY A 282 20.67 -7.97 2.65
C GLY A 282 19.15 -8.00 2.59
N VAL A 283 18.54 -6.93 2.07
CA VAL A 283 17.09 -6.85 1.82
C VAL A 283 16.64 -7.93 0.84
N TYR A 284 17.27 -8.03 -0.33
CA TYR A 284 16.94 -9.06 -1.31
C TYR A 284 17.09 -10.47 -0.76
N MET A 285 18.19 -10.74 -0.04
CA MET A 285 18.45 -12.06 0.56
C MET A 285 17.37 -12.45 1.58
N ALA A 286 17.14 -11.59 2.57
CA ALA A 286 16.20 -11.88 3.65
C ALA A 286 14.75 -11.95 3.13
N MET A 287 14.33 -11.02 2.27
CA MET A 287 12.98 -11.04 1.70
C MET A 287 12.76 -12.24 0.77
N THR A 288 13.75 -12.61 -0.06
CA THR A 288 13.65 -13.80 -0.92
C THR A 288 13.46 -15.04 -0.07
N HIS A 289 14.25 -15.24 0.98
CA HIS A 289 14.10 -16.39 1.88
C HIS A 289 12.70 -16.44 2.53
N VAL A 290 12.20 -15.30 3.02
CA VAL A 290 10.89 -15.26 3.67
C VAL A 290 9.75 -15.50 2.68
N LEU A 291 9.86 -15.00 1.44
CA LEU A 291 8.79 -15.06 0.45
C LEU A 291 8.85 -16.29 -0.46
N LEU A 292 9.96 -17.03 -0.46
CA LEU A 292 10.17 -18.22 -1.30
C LEU A 292 9.03 -19.26 -1.20
N PRO A 293 8.51 -19.61 0.00
CA PRO A 293 7.43 -20.60 0.11
C PRO A 293 6.15 -20.17 -0.62
N PHE A 294 5.86 -18.86 -0.65
CA PHE A 294 4.69 -18.31 -1.35
C PHE A 294 4.82 -18.38 -2.87
N MET A 295 6.04 -18.49 -3.42
CA MET A 295 6.25 -18.80 -4.84
C MET A 295 6.11 -20.29 -5.11
N ILE A 296 6.67 -21.12 -4.23
CA ILE A 296 6.72 -22.58 -4.41
C ILE A 296 5.31 -23.18 -4.40
N LEU A 297 4.42 -22.75 -3.50
CA LEU A 297 3.10 -23.37 -3.32
C LEU A 297 2.21 -23.28 -4.57
N PRO A 298 1.99 -22.11 -5.20
CA PRO A 298 1.21 -22.02 -6.43
C PRO A 298 1.85 -22.76 -7.60
N LEU A 299 3.18 -22.70 -7.74
CA LEU A 299 3.92 -23.44 -8.76
C LEU A 299 3.72 -24.95 -8.61
N TYR A 300 3.96 -25.47 -7.41
CA TYR A 300 3.80 -26.88 -7.08
C TYR A 300 2.37 -27.37 -7.35
N SER A 301 1.35 -26.58 -6.96
CA SER A 301 -0.06 -26.94 -7.18
C SER A 301 -0.39 -27.14 -8.66
N VAL A 302 0.19 -26.33 -9.55
CA VAL A 302 -0.03 -26.45 -11.00
C VAL A 302 0.83 -27.57 -11.57
N MET A 303 2.12 -27.60 -11.23
CA MET A 303 3.09 -28.57 -11.75
C MET A 303 2.71 -30.02 -11.43
N ARG A 304 2.14 -30.28 -10.24
CA ARG A 304 1.69 -31.63 -9.84
C ARG A 304 0.52 -32.14 -10.67
N GLY A 305 -0.27 -31.25 -11.26
CA GLY A 305 -1.37 -31.60 -12.16
C GLY A 305 -0.93 -31.94 -13.59
N ILE A 306 0.32 -31.66 -13.96
CA ILE A 306 0.83 -31.90 -15.32
C ILE A 306 1.18 -33.38 -15.47
N SER A 307 0.54 -34.06 -16.42
CA SER A 307 0.82 -35.47 -16.69
C SER A 307 2.25 -35.68 -17.22
N PRO A 308 3.04 -36.61 -16.66
CA PRO A 308 4.35 -36.99 -17.20
C PRO A 308 4.30 -37.53 -18.64
N ALA A 309 3.12 -37.94 -19.11
CA ALA A 309 2.92 -38.44 -20.46
C ALA A 309 3.25 -37.40 -21.55
N TYR A 310 3.06 -36.10 -21.28
CA TYR A 310 3.37 -35.06 -22.25
C TYR A 310 4.87 -35.01 -22.61
N MET A 311 5.72 -35.16 -21.60
CA MET A 311 7.18 -35.20 -21.80
C MET A 311 7.62 -36.46 -22.54
N ARG A 312 7.02 -37.61 -22.23
CA ARG A 312 7.29 -38.87 -22.95
C ARG A 312 6.85 -38.80 -24.41
N ALA A 313 5.66 -38.25 -24.68
CA ALA A 313 5.15 -38.08 -26.04
C ALA A 313 6.04 -37.16 -26.88
N ALA A 314 6.51 -36.06 -26.28
CA ALA A 314 7.46 -35.14 -26.94
C ALA A 314 8.77 -35.83 -27.33
N ALA A 315 9.34 -36.61 -26.41
CA ALA A 315 10.56 -37.37 -26.65
C ALA A 315 10.36 -38.42 -27.76
N SER A 316 9.21 -39.11 -27.79
CA SER A 316 8.87 -40.06 -28.86
C SER A 316 8.74 -39.42 -30.24
N LEU A 317 8.41 -38.12 -30.31
CA LEU A 317 8.38 -37.33 -31.55
C LEU A 317 9.76 -36.75 -31.93
N GLY A 318 10.83 -37.15 -31.23
CA GLY A 318 12.20 -36.69 -31.49
C GLY A 318 12.56 -35.34 -30.88
N ALA A 319 11.72 -34.76 -30.00
CA ALA A 319 12.06 -33.51 -29.34
C ALA A 319 13.12 -33.74 -28.25
N PRO A 320 14.24 -32.99 -28.24
CA PRO A 320 15.21 -33.10 -27.16
C PRO A 320 14.62 -32.58 -25.83
N PRO A 321 15.15 -33.01 -24.67
CA PRO A 321 14.57 -32.69 -23.35
C PRO A 321 14.38 -31.19 -23.10
N THR A 322 15.29 -30.35 -23.59
CA THR A 322 15.21 -28.89 -23.46
C THR A 322 14.05 -28.31 -24.28
N THR A 323 13.87 -28.75 -25.52
CA THR A 323 12.75 -28.33 -26.37
C THR A 323 11.42 -28.82 -25.80
N ALA A 324 11.34 -30.06 -25.35
CA ALA A 324 10.15 -30.60 -24.72
C ALA A 324 9.80 -29.84 -23.43
N PHE A 325 10.80 -29.50 -22.61
CA PHE A 325 10.59 -28.67 -21.43
C PHE A 325 10.10 -27.26 -21.78
N LEU A 326 10.82 -26.53 -22.64
CA LEU A 326 10.50 -25.12 -22.96
C LEU A 326 9.20 -24.95 -23.73
N ARG A 327 8.86 -25.90 -24.61
CA ARG A 327 7.73 -25.77 -25.54
C ARG A 327 6.46 -26.48 -25.07
N ILE A 328 6.57 -27.47 -24.18
CA ILE A 328 5.41 -28.28 -23.74
C ILE A 328 5.20 -28.13 -22.23
N TYR A 329 6.24 -28.30 -21.41
CA TYR A 329 6.09 -28.23 -19.95
C TYR A 329 5.94 -26.80 -19.44
N LEU A 330 6.87 -25.90 -19.79
CA LEU A 330 6.91 -24.52 -19.29
C LEU A 330 5.64 -23.71 -19.60
N PRO A 331 5.00 -23.81 -20.78
CA PRO A 331 3.75 -23.09 -21.04
C PRO A 331 2.60 -23.53 -20.14
N GLN A 332 2.57 -24.79 -19.73
CA GLN A 332 1.55 -25.33 -18.81
C GLN A 332 1.74 -24.83 -17.37
N THR A 333 2.94 -24.36 -17.00
CA THR A 333 3.21 -23.82 -15.66
C THR A 333 2.94 -22.32 -15.56
N ILE A 334 2.67 -21.62 -16.68
CA ILE A 334 2.37 -20.17 -16.71
C ILE A 334 1.29 -19.74 -15.70
N PRO A 335 0.16 -20.48 -15.52
CA PRO A 335 -0.83 -20.11 -14.50
C PRO A 335 -0.26 -20.13 -13.07
N GLY A 336 0.64 -21.09 -12.79
CA GLY A 336 1.31 -21.23 -11.50
C GLY A 336 2.38 -20.15 -11.27
N ILE A 337 3.20 -19.87 -12.29
CA ILE A 337 4.15 -18.74 -12.30
C ILE A 337 3.39 -17.45 -12.02
N GLY A 338 2.26 -17.29 -12.69
CA GLY A 338 1.40 -16.15 -12.55
C GLY A 338 0.87 -15.89 -11.15
N ALA A 339 0.21 -16.90 -10.59
CA ALA A 339 -0.30 -16.84 -9.24
C ALA A 339 0.82 -16.61 -8.22
N GLY A 340 1.96 -17.31 -8.37
CA GLY A 340 3.13 -17.16 -7.49
C GLY A 340 3.76 -15.77 -7.56
N CYS A 341 4.00 -15.25 -8.77
CA CYS A 341 4.55 -13.91 -8.98
C CYS A 341 3.63 -12.83 -8.43
N LEU A 342 2.33 -12.89 -8.72
CA LEU A 342 1.37 -11.90 -8.21
C LEU A 342 1.31 -11.92 -6.68
N LEU A 343 1.24 -13.12 -6.08
CA LEU A 343 1.21 -13.28 -4.63
C LEU A 343 2.48 -12.74 -3.96
N VAL A 344 3.65 -13.16 -4.43
CA VAL A 344 4.94 -12.70 -3.87
C VAL A 344 5.13 -11.20 -4.07
N PHE A 345 4.75 -10.66 -5.23
CA PHE A 345 4.88 -9.23 -5.50
C PHE A 345 4.01 -8.40 -4.55
N ILE A 346 2.74 -8.76 -4.38
CA ILE A 346 1.82 -8.07 -3.46
C ILE A 346 2.34 -8.13 -2.03
N LEU A 347 2.86 -9.29 -1.60
CA LEU A 347 3.44 -9.44 -0.26
C LEU A 347 4.73 -8.63 -0.11
N ALA A 348 5.58 -8.56 -1.13
CA ALA A 348 6.86 -7.86 -1.09
C ALA A 348 6.69 -6.35 -0.98
N ILE A 349 5.80 -5.74 -1.76
CA ILE A 349 5.59 -4.27 -1.74
C ILE A 349 4.96 -3.78 -0.44
N GLY A 350 4.24 -4.65 0.28
CA GLY A 350 3.64 -4.37 1.59
C GLY A 350 4.57 -4.62 2.77
N TYR A 351 5.80 -5.06 2.51
CA TYR A 351 6.70 -5.58 3.53
C TYR A 351 7.57 -4.46 4.12
N TYR A 352 7.46 -4.19 5.43
CA TYR A 352 8.19 -3.09 6.06
C TYR A 352 9.21 -3.53 7.13
N ILE A 353 8.96 -4.62 7.85
CA ILE A 353 9.79 -5.03 9.00
C ILE A 353 11.21 -5.41 8.56
N THR A 354 11.35 -6.29 7.56
CA THR A 354 12.68 -6.76 7.14
C THR A 354 13.50 -5.65 6.45
N PRO A 355 12.96 -4.82 5.54
CA PRO A 355 13.69 -3.67 5.01
C PRO A 355 14.10 -2.66 6.09
N ALA A 356 13.25 -2.44 7.11
CA ALA A 356 13.57 -1.57 8.24
C ALA A 356 14.74 -2.09 9.09
N LEU A 357 14.90 -3.41 9.21
CA LEU A 357 15.90 -4.03 10.08
C LEU A 357 17.21 -4.41 9.35
N VAL A 358 17.13 -4.83 8.09
CA VAL A 358 18.27 -5.39 7.32
C VAL A 358 18.74 -4.43 6.22
N GLY A 359 17.90 -3.49 5.80
CA GLY A 359 18.22 -2.50 4.78
C GLY A 359 18.87 -1.24 5.33
N GLY A 360 19.41 -0.42 4.42
CA GLY A 360 19.91 0.91 4.76
C GLY A 360 18.80 1.98 4.74
N ALA A 361 19.16 3.23 5.01
CA ALA A 361 18.26 4.37 4.85
C ALA A 361 17.73 4.49 3.40
N ALA A 362 18.59 4.17 2.43
CA ALA A 362 18.24 4.14 1.01
C ALA A 362 17.42 2.90 0.59
N ASP A 363 17.02 2.01 1.51
CA ASP A 363 16.25 0.80 1.20
C ASP A 363 14.90 0.74 1.91
N GLN A 364 14.53 1.82 2.63
CA GLN A 364 13.21 1.95 3.22
C GLN A 364 12.12 1.97 2.13
N MET A 365 11.10 1.14 2.32
CA MET A 365 9.99 0.98 1.40
C MET A 365 8.79 1.80 1.87
N ILE A 366 7.81 2.02 0.98
CA ILE A 366 6.61 2.83 1.27
C ILE A 366 5.86 2.36 2.51
N SER A 367 5.83 1.04 2.76
CA SER A 367 5.18 0.44 3.92
C SER A 367 5.81 0.88 5.25
N SER A 368 7.13 1.16 5.28
CA SER A 368 7.79 1.73 6.45
C SER A 368 7.28 3.14 6.74
N PHE A 369 7.09 3.97 5.71
CA PHE A 369 6.54 5.31 5.86
C PHE A 369 5.07 5.29 6.30
N ILE A 370 4.26 4.37 5.75
CA ILE A 370 2.88 4.18 6.20
C ILE A 370 2.84 3.82 7.69
N ALA A 371 3.72 2.91 8.15
CA ALA A 371 3.84 2.55 9.56
C ALA A 371 4.28 3.74 10.41
N PHE A 372 5.30 4.49 9.98
CA PHE A 372 5.78 5.71 10.65
C PHE A 372 4.67 6.77 10.81
N TYR A 373 3.89 7.01 9.76
CA TYR A 373 2.78 7.96 9.83
C TYR A 373 1.61 7.46 10.68
N THR A 374 1.44 6.15 10.81
CA THR A 374 0.37 5.58 11.63
C THR A 374 0.74 5.59 13.12
N THR A 375 1.97 5.19 13.44
CA THR A 375 2.37 4.87 14.83
C THR A 375 3.19 5.98 15.49
N GLU A 376 4.10 6.63 14.78
CA GLU A 376 5.01 7.60 15.40
C GLU A 376 4.46 9.02 15.34
N THR A 377 4.08 9.47 14.14
CA THR A 377 3.55 10.83 13.97
C THR A 377 2.04 10.91 14.07
N VAL A 378 1.34 9.77 14.05
CA VAL A 378 -0.14 9.68 14.12
C VAL A 378 -0.80 10.64 13.12
N ASN A 379 -0.30 10.63 11.89
CA ASN A 379 -0.83 11.34 10.72
C ASN A 379 -1.63 10.36 9.86
N TRP A 380 -2.85 10.09 10.28
CA TRP A 380 -3.76 9.17 9.60
C TRP A 380 -4.07 9.61 8.17
N GLY A 381 -4.10 10.92 7.90
CA GLY A 381 -4.38 11.43 6.56
C GLY A 381 -3.31 11.06 5.55
N LEU A 382 -2.05 11.31 5.89
CA LEU A 382 -0.92 10.97 5.02
C LEU A 382 -0.69 9.46 4.94
N ALA A 383 -0.80 8.73 6.05
CA ALA A 383 -0.72 7.27 6.06
C ALA A 383 -1.76 6.65 5.12
N SER A 384 -3.00 7.15 5.18
CA SER A 384 -4.10 6.68 4.34
C SER A 384 -3.92 7.05 2.88
N ALA A 385 -3.38 8.23 2.58
CA ALA A 385 -3.10 8.64 1.20
C ALA A 385 -2.03 7.75 0.56
N LEU A 386 -0.90 7.54 1.24
CA LEU A 386 0.17 6.64 0.78
C LEU A 386 -0.34 5.20 0.60
N GLY A 387 -1.13 4.71 1.55
CA GLY A 387 -1.79 3.40 1.47
C GLY A 387 -2.77 3.29 0.31
N ALA A 388 -3.59 4.32 0.06
CA ALA A 388 -4.53 4.35 -1.06
C ALA A 388 -3.82 4.35 -2.42
N VAL A 389 -2.74 5.12 -2.56
CA VAL A 389 -1.92 5.14 -3.79
C VAL A 389 -1.24 3.78 -4.01
N LEU A 390 -0.70 3.16 -2.95
CA LEU A 390 -0.12 1.82 -3.05
C LEU A 390 -1.17 0.77 -3.45
N LEU A 391 -2.35 0.80 -2.82
CA LEU A 391 -3.46 -0.11 -3.12
C LEU A 391 -3.91 0.05 -4.58
N LEU A 392 -4.15 1.29 -5.03
CA LEU A 392 -4.54 1.59 -6.40
C LEU A 392 -3.50 1.07 -7.40
N SER A 393 -2.22 1.36 -7.14
CA SER A 393 -1.11 0.89 -8.00
C SER A 393 -1.06 -0.64 -8.05
N THR A 394 -1.28 -1.31 -6.92
CA THR A 394 -1.31 -2.77 -6.81
C THR A 394 -2.48 -3.36 -7.58
N VAL A 395 -3.68 -2.78 -7.45
CA VAL A 395 -4.88 -3.21 -8.18
C VAL A 395 -4.69 -3.03 -9.68
N VAL A 396 -4.14 -1.90 -10.13
CA VAL A 396 -3.85 -1.65 -11.54
C VAL A 396 -2.88 -2.71 -12.07
N LEU A 397 -1.78 -2.99 -11.37
CA LEU A 397 -0.83 -4.03 -11.76
C LEU A 397 -1.47 -5.42 -11.78
N ALA A 398 -2.30 -5.75 -10.79
CA ALA A 398 -3.01 -7.03 -10.73
C ALA A 398 -4.02 -7.19 -11.89
N VAL A 399 -4.75 -6.13 -12.25
CA VAL A 399 -5.70 -6.14 -13.37
C VAL A 399 -4.97 -6.25 -14.71
N VAL A 400 -3.88 -5.50 -14.90
CA VAL A 400 -3.04 -5.60 -16.11
C VAL A 400 -2.47 -7.02 -16.23
N TYR A 401 -1.93 -7.56 -15.14
CA TYR A 401 -1.45 -8.92 -15.06
C TYR A 401 -2.55 -9.93 -15.43
N GLY A 402 -3.73 -9.81 -14.81
CA GLY A 402 -4.89 -10.67 -15.07
C GLY A 402 -5.31 -10.63 -16.54
N LYS A 403 -5.39 -9.45 -17.16
CA LYS A 403 -5.75 -9.32 -18.58
C LYS A 403 -4.72 -9.99 -19.50
N LEU A 404 -3.42 -9.85 -19.22
CA LEU A 404 -2.36 -10.48 -20.01
C LEU A 404 -2.31 -12.00 -19.82
N ALA A 405 -2.54 -12.48 -18.60
CA ALA A 405 -2.52 -13.91 -18.27
C ALA A 405 -3.78 -14.65 -18.76
N LEU A 406 -4.98 -14.11 -18.48
CA LEU A 406 -6.26 -14.71 -18.91
C LEU A 406 -6.50 -14.53 -20.41
N GLY A 407 -6.05 -13.43 -21.03
CA GLY A 407 -6.16 -13.21 -22.47
C GLY A 407 -5.46 -14.30 -23.28
N ARG A 408 -4.37 -14.88 -22.75
CA ARG A 408 -3.70 -16.04 -23.36
C ARG A 408 -4.46 -17.35 -23.17
N GLN A 409 -5.14 -17.54 -22.04
CA GLN A 409 -5.90 -18.76 -21.75
C GLN A 409 -7.12 -18.93 -22.66
N THR A 410 -7.82 -17.86 -23.02
CA THR A 410 -8.95 -17.90 -23.96
C THR A 410 -8.52 -18.10 -25.42
N THR A 411 -7.40 -17.52 -25.85
CA THR A 411 -6.88 -17.73 -27.21
C THR A 411 -6.17 -19.07 -27.41
N GLY A 412 -5.66 -19.70 -26.34
CA GLY A 412 -5.03 -21.02 -26.41
C GLY A 412 -6.02 -22.19 -26.47
N GLY A 413 -7.25 -22.00 -25.97
CA GLY A 413 -8.32 -23.02 -25.98
C GLY A 413 -9.17 -23.04 -27.27
N LEU A 414 -8.98 -22.10 -28.19
CA LEU A 414 -9.71 -21.98 -29.45
C LEU A 414 -8.86 -22.24 -30.70
N LYS A 415 -7.62 -22.73 -30.53
CA LYS A 415 -6.72 -23.06 -31.65
C LYS A 415 -6.44 -24.55 -31.86
N ASN A 416 -7.16 -25.44 -31.16
CA ASN A 416 -7.16 -26.88 -31.47
C ASN A 416 -8.58 -27.35 -31.72
#